data_AF-L8Y6A1-F1
#
_entry.id   AF-L8Y6A1-F1
#
_cell.length_a   1.000
_cell.length_b   1.000
_cell.length_c   1.000
_cell.angle_alpha   90.00
_cell.angle_beta   90.00
_cell.angle_gamma   90.00
#
_symmetry.space_group_name_H-M   'P 1'
#
loop_
_entity.id
_entity.type
_entity.pdbx_description
1 polymer ?
#
loop_
_entity_poly.entity_id
_entity_poly.type
_entity_poly.pdbx_seq_one_letter_code
_entity_poly.pdbx_strand_id
1 'polypeptide(L)'
;MEESVREELSALAAIFCGPGEWEVLSRSETDGIVFRIHTKAEGLTDARIPLELVFHLPINYPLCLPGISVNSEHLTRTQCVAVREKLLEQAEKLLSEPMVHELVLWIEQNLRHILSQPETGRSGEKCTLSTLLDDGLWITLLHLDHMRAKTKYVRTVEKWAADLRLTGRLMFMGKIILILLQGDRNNIKVPKS
;
A
#
# COMPACT_ATOMS: atom_id res chain seq x y z
N MET A 1 -0.41 -19.47 -12.64
CA MET A 1 -1.17 -19.29 -11.40
C MET A 1 -1.58 -20.67 -10.93
N GLU A 2 -1.13 -21.02 -9.73
CA GLU A 2 -1.38 -22.31 -9.08
C GLU A 2 -2.89 -22.52 -8.83
N GLU A 3 -3.34 -23.77 -8.81
CA GLU A 3 -4.77 -24.13 -8.62
C GLU A 3 -5.29 -23.64 -7.26
N SER A 4 -4.47 -23.77 -6.21
CA SER A 4 -4.72 -23.26 -4.85
C SER A 4 -5.08 -21.77 -4.80
N VAL A 5 -4.38 -20.93 -5.56
CA VAL A 5 -4.62 -19.47 -5.60
C VAL A 5 -5.95 -19.16 -6.28
N ARG A 6 -6.36 -19.96 -7.28
CA ARG A 6 -7.67 -19.79 -7.94
C ARG A 6 -8.80 -20.17 -7.01
N GLU A 7 -8.63 -21.26 -6.26
CA GLU A 7 -9.59 -21.69 -5.25
C GLU A 7 -9.71 -20.65 -4.13
N GLU A 8 -8.60 -20.09 -3.64
CA GLU A 8 -8.61 -19.01 -2.66
C GLU A 8 -9.40 -17.80 -3.16
N LEU A 9 -9.13 -17.32 -4.38
CA LEU A 9 -9.86 -16.18 -4.96
C LEU A 9 -11.36 -16.48 -5.12
N SER A 10 -11.72 -17.72 -5.47
CA SER A 10 -13.12 -18.13 -5.57
C SER A 10 -13.78 -18.18 -4.20
N ALA A 11 -13.08 -18.67 -3.18
CA ALA A 11 -13.56 -18.71 -1.81
C ALA A 11 -13.75 -17.29 -1.25
N LEU A 12 -12.78 -16.40 -1.43
CA LEU A 12 -12.87 -15.00 -1.02
C LEU A 12 -14.07 -14.30 -1.66
N ALA A 13 -14.30 -14.48 -2.97
CA ALA A 13 -15.45 -13.90 -3.65
C ALA A 13 -16.80 -14.44 -3.12
N ALA A 14 -16.84 -15.67 -2.61
CA ALA A 14 -18.04 -16.24 -1.99
C ALA A 14 -18.25 -15.74 -0.56
N ILE A 15 -17.17 -15.53 0.20
CA ILE A 15 -17.19 -15.02 1.57
C ILE A 15 -17.62 -13.55 1.58
N PHE A 16 -17.00 -12.72 0.73
CA PHE A 16 -17.26 -11.29 0.59
C PHE A 16 -18.28 -11.02 -0.53
N CYS A 17 -19.48 -11.58 -0.38
CA CYS A 17 -20.54 -11.50 -1.39
C CYS A 17 -21.44 -10.27 -1.27
N GLY A 18 -21.23 -9.41 -0.27
CA GLY A 18 -21.99 -8.18 -0.11
C GLY A 18 -21.68 -7.13 -1.18
N PRO A 19 -22.59 -6.16 -1.38
CA PRO A 19 -22.43 -5.14 -2.42
C PRO A 19 -21.19 -4.29 -2.15
N GLY A 20 -20.21 -4.40 -3.06
CA GLY A 20 -18.95 -3.66 -2.97
C GLY A 20 -17.93 -4.24 -1.99
N GLU A 21 -18.19 -5.39 -1.36
CA GLU A 21 -17.24 -6.03 -0.42
C GLU A 21 -16.04 -6.65 -1.14
N TRP A 22 -16.21 -7.10 -2.38
CA TRP A 22 -15.17 -7.71 -3.20
C TRP A 22 -15.12 -7.08 -4.59
N GLU A 23 -13.93 -6.71 -5.04
CA GLU A 23 -13.72 -6.21 -6.40
C GLU A 23 -12.33 -6.59 -6.93
N VAL A 24 -12.28 -7.15 -8.14
CA VAL A 24 -11.00 -7.37 -8.82
C VAL A 24 -10.65 -6.13 -9.64
N LEU A 25 -9.55 -5.47 -9.29
CA LEU A 25 -9.11 -4.22 -9.92
C LEU A 25 -8.33 -4.48 -11.21
N SER A 26 -7.47 -5.50 -11.22
CA SER A 26 -6.71 -5.87 -12.41
C SER A 26 -6.29 -7.35 -12.38
N ARG A 27 -6.14 -7.92 -13.58
CA ARG A 27 -5.56 -9.24 -13.79
C ARG A 27 -4.55 -9.14 -14.92
N SER A 28 -3.30 -9.52 -14.64
CA SER A 28 -2.20 -9.53 -15.59
C SER A 28 -1.48 -10.88 -15.51
N GLU A 29 -1.08 -11.41 -16.66
CA GLU A 29 -0.29 -12.64 -16.71
C GLU A 29 1.14 -12.43 -16.18
N THR A 30 1.67 -11.20 -16.29
CA THR A 30 3.04 -10.86 -15.87
C THR A 30 3.09 -10.31 -14.45
N ASP A 31 2.13 -9.46 -14.10
CA ASP A 31 2.14 -8.73 -12.82
C ASP A 31 1.26 -9.42 -11.78
N GLY A 32 0.46 -10.41 -12.15
CA GLY A 32 -0.43 -11.11 -11.24
C GLY A 32 -1.80 -10.42 -11.07
N ILE A 33 -2.42 -10.59 -9.92
CA ILE A 33 -3.81 -10.15 -9.67
C ILE A 33 -3.84 -9.08 -8.59
N VAL A 34 -4.59 -8.01 -8.84
CA VAL A 34 -4.90 -7.00 -7.83
C VAL A 34 -6.39 -7.01 -7.56
N PHE A 35 -6.78 -7.10 -6.30
CA PHE A 35 -8.16 -7.02 -5.87
C PHE A 35 -8.29 -6.25 -4.56
N ARG A 36 -9.52 -5.85 -4.27
CA ARG A 36 -9.91 -5.07 -3.12
C ARG A 36 -10.97 -5.83 -2.32
N ILE A 37 -10.80 -5.80 -1.00
CA ILE A 37 -11.76 -6.28 -0.01
C ILE A 37 -12.15 -5.10 0.87
N HIS A 38 -13.45 -4.84 1.01
CA HIS A 38 -13.96 -3.98 2.07
C HIS A 38 -14.46 -4.86 3.21
N THR A 39 -13.92 -4.63 4.40
CA THR A 39 -14.36 -5.32 5.62
C THR A 39 -14.55 -4.34 6.77
N LYS A 40 -15.02 -4.84 7.92
CA LYS A 40 -15.25 -4.08 9.14
C LYS A 40 -14.56 -4.78 10.31
N ALA A 41 -13.64 -4.07 10.97
CA ALA A 41 -12.85 -4.60 12.08
C ALA A 41 -13.29 -4.00 13.42
N GLU A 42 -12.99 -4.70 14.51
CA GLU A 42 -13.26 -4.20 15.87
C GLU A 42 -12.34 -3.02 16.21
N GLY A 43 -12.94 -1.84 16.41
CA GLY A 43 -12.22 -0.63 16.78
C GLY A 43 -11.87 -0.54 18.27
N LEU A 44 -11.29 0.60 18.68
CA LEU A 44 -11.04 0.92 20.09
C LEU A 44 -12.35 1.18 20.87
N THR A 45 -13.37 1.66 20.17
CA THR A 45 -14.75 1.75 20.66
C THR A 45 -15.50 0.53 20.13
N ASP A 46 -16.57 0.08 20.79
CA ASP A 46 -17.41 -1.08 20.38
C ASP A 46 -18.10 -0.90 18.99
N ALA A 47 -17.73 0.14 18.25
CA ALA A 47 -18.11 0.41 16.88
C ALA A 47 -17.13 -0.29 15.92
N ARG A 48 -17.68 -0.96 14.90
CA ARG A 48 -16.88 -1.56 13.84
C ARG A 48 -16.33 -0.50 12.88
N ILE A 49 -15.03 -0.52 12.64
CA ILE A 49 -14.31 0.40 11.77
C ILE A 49 -14.26 -0.18 10.34
N PRO A 50 -14.71 0.55 9.31
CA PRO A 50 -14.58 0.11 7.93
C PRO A 50 -13.11 0.15 7.48
N LEU A 51 -12.65 -0.92 6.85
CA LEU A 51 -11.33 -1.08 6.28
C LEU A 51 -11.43 -1.40 4.79
N GLU A 52 -10.61 -0.73 3.99
CA GLU A 52 -10.33 -1.05 2.60
C GLU A 52 -8.95 -1.72 2.54
N LEU A 53 -8.94 -2.99 2.14
CA LEU A 53 -7.73 -3.79 1.98
C LEU A 53 -7.53 -4.08 0.49
N VAL A 54 -6.40 -3.65 -0.05
CA VAL A 54 -6.02 -3.95 -1.44
C VAL A 54 -4.86 -4.92 -1.43
N PHE A 55 -5.07 -6.07 -2.07
CA PHE A 55 -4.09 -7.12 -2.21
C PHE A 55 -3.58 -7.20 -3.64
N HIS A 56 -2.27 -7.32 -3.77
CA HIS A 56 -1.58 -7.65 -4.99
C HIS A 56 -0.92 -9.02 -4.83
N LEU A 57 -1.39 -9.99 -5.59
CA LEU A 57 -0.83 -11.33 -5.64
C LEU A 57 0.09 -11.43 -6.85
N PRO A 58 1.42 -11.36 -6.67
CA PRO A 58 2.37 -11.57 -7.75
C PRO A 58 2.29 -13.02 -8.26
N ILE A 59 2.86 -13.28 -9.44
CA ILE A 59 2.82 -14.60 -10.09
C ILE A 59 3.43 -15.74 -9.27
N ASN A 60 4.33 -15.42 -8.33
CA ASN A 60 5.02 -16.38 -7.46
C ASN A 60 4.30 -16.61 -6.13
N TYR A 61 3.18 -15.92 -5.87
CA TYR A 61 2.36 -16.19 -4.69
C TYR A 61 1.81 -17.64 -4.74
N PRO A 62 1.79 -18.39 -3.62
CA PRO A 62 2.05 -17.98 -2.22
C PRO A 62 3.50 -18.13 -1.74
N LEU A 63 4.45 -18.44 -2.62
CA LEU A 63 5.88 -18.56 -2.27
C LEU A 63 6.54 -17.21 -1.93
N CYS A 64 5.87 -16.11 -2.24
CA CYS A 64 6.27 -14.77 -1.84
C CYS A 64 5.09 -14.02 -1.22
N LEU A 65 5.39 -12.98 -0.44
CA LEU A 65 4.38 -12.18 0.24
C LEU A 65 3.48 -11.45 -0.76
N PRO A 66 2.18 -11.29 -0.44
CA PRO A 66 1.30 -10.41 -1.19
C PRO A 66 1.67 -8.94 -0.93
N GLY A 67 1.46 -8.08 -1.92
CA GLY A 67 1.45 -6.64 -1.69
C GLY A 67 0.16 -6.24 -0.97
N ILE A 68 0.25 -5.63 0.21
CA ILE A 68 -0.92 -5.24 1.01
C ILE A 68 -0.98 -3.74 1.13
N SER A 69 -2.12 -3.12 0.83
CA SER A 69 -2.39 -1.71 1.14
C SER A 69 -3.64 -1.60 2.00
N VAL A 70 -3.54 -0.77 3.04
CA VAL A 70 -4.61 -0.60 4.04
C VAL A 70 -5.04 0.85 4.01
N ASN A 71 -6.35 1.07 3.90
CA ASN A 71 -6.96 2.39 3.89
C ASN A 71 -8.24 2.39 4.73
N SER A 72 -8.50 3.49 5.44
CA SER A 72 -9.70 3.66 6.25
C SER A 72 -9.94 5.12 6.49
N GLU A 73 -11.21 5.54 6.45
CA GLU A 73 -11.60 6.92 6.77
C GLU A 73 -11.48 7.24 8.26
N HIS A 74 -11.44 6.22 9.12
CA HIS A 74 -11.42 6.35 10.58
C HIS A 74 -10.02 6.14 11.19
N LEU A 75 -9.04 5.74 10.39
CA LEU A 75 -7.67 5.55 10.84
C LEU A 75 -6.78 6.67 10.30
N THR A 76 -5.80 7.08 11.09
CA THR A 76 -4.76 7.97 10.61
C THR A 76 -3.83 7.25 9.64
N ARG A 77 -3.09 8.01 8.83
CA ARG A 77 -2.10 7.43 7.92
C ARG A 77 -1.04 6.60 8.64
N THR A 78 -0.63 7.01 9.84
CA THR A 78 0.35 6.26 10.66
C THR A 78 -0.24 4.94 11.16
N GLN A 79 -1.50 4.94 11.60
CA GLN A 79 -2.20 3.71 12.00
C GLN A 79 -2.37 2.74 10.82
N CYS A 80 -2.71 3.23 9.63
CA CYS A 80 -2.78 2.38 8.43
C CYS A 80 -1.43 1.73 8.09
N VAL A 81 -0.32 2.45 8.29
CA VAL A 81 1.04 1.89 8.12
C VAL A 81 1.32 0.83 9.16
N ALA A 82 1.06 1.09 10.44
CA ALA A 82 1.26 0.11 11.51
C ALA A 82 0.44 -1.17 11.29
N VAL A 83 -0.82 -1.04 10.84
CA VAL A 83 -1.69 -2.17 10.49
C VAL A 83 -1.10 -2.96 9.31
N ARG A 84 -0.66 -2.27 8.26
CA ARG A 84 -0.01 -2.90 7.10
C ARG A 84 1.23 -3.70 7.51
N GLU A 85 2.08 -3.12 8.36
CA GLU A 85 3.30 -3.80 8.84
C GLU A 85 2.95 -5.06 9.64
N LYS A 86 1.96 -4.98 10.54
CA LYS A 86 1.51 -6.17 11.27
C LYS A 86 0.89 -7.25 10.39
N LEU A 87 0.16 -6.87 9.34
CA LEU A 87 -0.35 -7.82 8.35
C LEU A 87 0.79 -8.52 7.60
N LEU A 88 1.85 -7.80 7.22
CA LEU A 88 3.02 -8.39 6.58
C LEU A 88 3.78 -9.33 7.54
N GLU A 89 3.93 -8.97 8.81
CA GLU A 89 4.51 -9.87 9.83
C GLU A 89 3.70 -11.17 10.00
N GLN A 90 2.36 -11.13 9.87
CA GLN A 90 1.56 -12.36 9.89
C GLN A 90 1.69 -13.14 8.57
N ALA A 91 1.77 -12.46 7.44
CA ALA A 91 1.92 -13.08 6.13
C ALA A 91 3.22 -13.91 6.04
N GLU A 92 4.30 -13.44 6.67
CA GLU A 92 5.57 -14.18 6.76
C GLU A 92 5.43 -15.54 7.47
N LYS A 93 4.52 -15.65 8.44
CA LYS A 93 4.28 -16.92 9.17
C LYS A 93 3.47 -17.92 8.36
N LEU A 94 2.75 -17.45 7.35
CA LEU A 94 1.84 -18.24 6.51
C LEU A 94 2.43 -18.50 5.12
N LEU A 95 3.73 -18.23 4.92
CA LEU A 95 4.39 -18.42 3.64
C LEU A 95 4.22 -19.84 3.10
N SER A 96 4.06 -19.93 1.77
CA SER A 96 3.78 -21.16 1.02
C SER A 96 2.32 -21.66 1.08
N GLU A 97 1.44 -20.99 1.82
CA GLU A 97 0.00 -21.28 1.83
C GLU A 97 -0.81 -20.04 1.39
N PRO A 98 -1.97 -20.23 0.72
CA PRO A 98 -2.94 -19.16 0.52
C PRO A 98 -3.35 -18.58 1.87
N MET A 99 -3.13 -17.28 2.05
CA MET A 99 -3.12 -16.60 3.36
C MET A 99 -4.04 -15.38 3.43
N VAL A 100 -4.63 -14.94 2.32
CA VAL A 100 -5.37 -13.68 2.27
C VAL A 100 -6.56 -13.70 3.23
N HIS A 101 -7.33 -14.79 3.24
CA HIS A 101 -8.49 -14.91 4.12
C HIS A 101 -8.09 -14.85 5.60
N GLU A 102 -7.03 -15.57 5.97
CA GLU A 102 -6.51 -15.57 7.35
C GLU A 102 -6.01 -14.19 7.77
N LEU A 103 -5.35 -13.46 6.87
CA LEU A 103 -4.93 -12.08 7.11
C LEU A 103 -6.12 -11.14 7.35
N VAL A 104 -7.20 -11.29 6.58
CA VAL A 104 -8.42 -10.49 6.74
C VAL A 104 -9.09 -10.79 8.09
N LEU A 105 -9.29 -12.05 8.43
CA LEU A 105 -9.82 -12.45 9.73
C LEU A 105 -8.96 -11.96 10.89
N TRP A 106 -7.64 -12.06 10.74
CA TRP A 106 -6.71 -11.63 11.77
C TRP A 106 -6.85 -10.14 12.06
N ILE A 107 -6.92 -9.28 11.03
CA ILE A 107 -7.05 -7.85 11.27
C ILE A 107 -8.43 -7.47 11.82
N GLU A 108 -9.49 -8.17 11.40
CA GLU A 108 -10.84 -7.95 11.95
C GLU A 108 -10.87 -8.11 13.47
N GLN A 109 -10.12 -9.07 14.00
CA GLN A 109 -10.06 -9.40 15.43
C GLN A 109 -8.97 -8.63 16.20
N ASN A 110 -7.88 -8.24 15.52
CA ASN A 110 -6.69 -7.67 16.17
C ASN A 110 -6.51 -6.16 15.98
N LEU A 111 -7.37 -5.49 15.20
CA LEU A 111 -7.26 -4.06 14.95
C LEU A 111 -7.20 -3.25 16.25
N ARG A 112 -8.12 -3.49 17.19
CA ARG A 112 -8.13 -2.84 18.51
C ARG A 112 -6.78 -2.93 19.24
N HIS A 113 -6.11 -4.07 19.16
CA HIS A 113 -4.85 -4.32 19.85
C HIS A 113 -3.72 -3.50 19.22
N ILE A 114 -3.68 -3.42 17.88
CA ILE A 114 -2.71 -2.62 17.13
C ILE A 114 -2.90 -1.13 17.46
N LEU A 115 -4.15 -0.65 17.46
CA LEU A 115 -4.45 0.75 17.75
C LEU A 115 -4.22 1.13 19.22
N SER A 116 -4.30 0.16 20.12
CA SER A 116 -4.11 0.37 21.57
C SER A 116 -2.64 0.41 22.00
N GLN A 117 -1.70 0.02 21.15
CA GLN A 117 -0.28 0.09 21.50
C GLN A 117 0.20 1.54 21.38
N PRO A 118 0.55 2.22 22.49
CA PRO A 118 1.30 3.46 22.38
C PRO A 118 2.66 3.10 21.78
N GLU A 119 3.10 3.89 20.81
CA GLU A 119 4.43 3.87 20.16
C GLU A 119 5.53 3.65 21.22
N THR A 120 5.82 2.39 21.52
CA THR A 120 6.85 2.03 22.50
C THR A 120 8.09 1.77 21.68
N GLY A 121 8.96 2.78 21.63
CA GLY A 121 10.24 2.70 20.94
C GLY A 121 10.98 1.41 21.31
N ARG A 122 11.13 0.50 20.35
CA ARG A 122 11.91 -0.72 20.51
C ARG A 122 13.17 -0.63 19.67
N SER A 123 14.24 -0.27 20.38
CA SER A 123 15.64 -0.35 19.93
C SER A 123 16.13 -1.80 19.91
N GLY A 124 16.77 -2.21 18.79
CA GLY A 124 17.63 -3.40 18.63
C GLY A 124 16.86 -4.71 18.36
N GLU A 125 17.15 -5.52 17.34
CA GLU A 125 18.44 -5.92 16.77
C GLU A 125 18.38 -6.10 15.23
N LYS A 126 19.55 -5.93 14.60
CA LYS A 126 19.79 -5.94 13.14
C LYS A 126 19.24 -7.18 12.42
N CYS A 127 18.39 -6.96 11.42
CA CYS A 127 18.46 -7.69 10.17
C CYS A 127 18.55 -6.69 9.01
N THR A 128 19.68 -6.73 8.30
CA THR A 128 20.00 -5.90 7.15
C THR A 128 19.12 -6.24 5.96
N LEU A 129 18.00 -5.55 5.81
CA LEU A 129 17.47 -5.19 4.50
C LEU A 129 16.86 -3.79 4.59
N SER A 130 17.69 -2.82 4.27
CA SER A 130 17.39 -1.38 4.30
C SER A 130 16.15 -1.03 3.48
N THR A 131 15.06 -0.73 4.16
CA THR A 131 14.09 0.27 3.70
C THR A 131 13.96 1.31 4.80
N LEU A 132 14.78 2.35 4.69
CA LEU A 132 14.61 3.62 5.42
C LEU A 132 13.24 4.20 5.06
N LEU A 133 12.22 3.89 5.85
CA LEU A 133 11.04 4.74 5.99
C LEU A 133 11.06 5.32 7.40
N ASP A 134 12.18 6.00 7.66
CA ASP A 134 12.28 7.07 8.63
C ASP A 134 11.33 8.22 8.20
N ASP A 135 10.80 8.93 9.18
CA ASP A 135 9.73 9.93 9.17
C ASP A 135 10.08 11.19 8.35
N GLY A 136 10.37 11.02 7.06
CA GLY A 136 10.81 12.07 6.15
C GLY A 136 10.55 11.77 4.68
N LEU A 137 10.52 10.50 4.27
CA LEU A 137 10.39 10.14 2.85
C LEU A 137 8.94 10.22 2.35
N TRP A 138 8.62 11.33 1.68
CA TRP A 138 7.34 11.59 1.04
C TRP A 138 7.38 11.25 -0.45
N ILE A 139 6.30 10.66 -0.96
CA ILE A 139 6.12 10.39 -2.38
C ILE A 139 4.87 11.11 -2.86
N THR A 140 4.98 11.86 -3.96
CA THR A 140 3.84 12.51 -4.62
C THR A 140 3.80 12.18 -6.11
N LEU A 141 2.59 12.09 -6.64
CA LEU A 141 2.34 11.91 -8.07
C LEU A 141 1.58 13.13 -8.59
N LEU A 142 2.18 13.84 -9.54
CA LEU A 142 1.64 15.06 -10.12
C LEU A 142 1.17 14.79 -11.54
N HIS A 143 -0.04 15.25 -11.86
CA HIS A 143 -0.54 15.27 -13.24
C HIS A 143 -0.19 16.60 -13.90
N LEU A 144 0.38 16.52 -15.11
CA LEU A 144 0.66 17.66 -15.98
C LEU A 144 -0.27 17.61 -17.19
N ASP A 145 -1.11 18.64 -17.32
CA ASP A 145 -2.12 18.70 -18.38
C ASP A 145 -1.51 18.85 -19.78
N HIS A 146 -0.43 19.61 -19.91
CA HIS A 146 0.21 19.82 -21.20
C HIS A 146 1.69 20.21 -21.07
N MET A 147 2.52 19.72 -22.00
CA MET A 147 3.94 20.06 -22.08
C MET A 147 4.27 20.57 -23.48
N ARG A 148 4.42 21.90 -23.61
CA ARG A 148 4.63 22.56 -24.91
C ARG A 148 6.02 22.31 -25.51
N ALA A 149 7.05 22.13 -24.66
CA ALA A 149 8.45 21.94 -25.08
C ALA A 149 9.15 20.87 -24.23
N LYS A 150 8.96 19.59 -24.59
CA LYS A 150 9.36 18.43 -23.78
C LYS A 150 10.77 18.53 -23.19
N THR A 151 11.77 18.76 -24.02
CA THR A 151 13.19 18.78 -23.60
C THR A 151 13.50 19.92 -22.62
N LYS A 152 12.85 21.07 -22.79
CA LYS A 152 13.05 22.23 -21.91
C LYS A 152 12.41 22.00 -20.55
N TYR A 153 11.18 21.47 -20.53
CA TYR A 153 10.47 21.15 -19.30
C TYR A 153 11.14 20.03 -18.51
N VAL A 154 11.59 18.96 -19.17
CA VAL A 154 12.33 17.86 -18.51
C VAL A 154 13.58 18.41 -17.83
N ARG A 155 14.40 19.22 -18.52
CA ARG A 155 15.58 19.85 -17.91
C ARG A 155 15.24 20.75 -16.73
N THR A 156 14.14 21.50 -16.80
CA THR A 156 13.70 22.34 -15.69
C THR A 156 13.25 21.52 -14.49
N VAL A 157 12.48 20.45 -14.71
CA VAL A 157 12.03 19.55 -13.64
C VAL A 157 13.20 18.78 -13.03
N GLU A 158 14.13 18.28 -13.85
CA GLU A 158 15.37 17.65 -13.38
C GLU A 158 16.19 18.61 -12.51
N LYS A 159 16.30 19.87 -12.93
CA LYS A 159 16.99 20.91 -12.15
C LYS A 159 16.30 21.15 -10.82
N TRP A 160 14.97 21.34 -10.80
CA TRP A 160 14.23 21.53 -9.55
C TRP A 160 14.30 20.32 -8.63
N ALA A 161 14.25 19.11 -9.18
CA ALA A 161 14.42 17.88 -8.41
C ALA A 161 15.81 17.82 -7.78
N ALA A 162 16.87 18.15 -8.53
CA ALA A 162 18.23 18.23 -8.01
C ALA A 162 18.38 19.31 -6.91
N ASP A 163 17.85 20.51 -7.16
CA ASP A 163 17.90 21.65 -6.22
C ASP A 163 17.19 21.32 -4.88
N LEU A 164 16.09 20.56 -4.94
CA LEU A 164 15.31 20.14 -3.77
C LEU A 164 15.74 18.79 -3.18
N ARG A 165 16.82 18.18 -3.71
CA ARG A 165 17.29 16.83 -3.34
C ARG A 165 16.19 15.76 -3.43
N LEU A 166 15.33 15.87 -4.44
CA LEU A 166 14.25 14.94 -4.73
C LEU A 166 14.69 13.96 -5.82
N THR A 167 14.27 12.71 -5.69
CA THR A 167 14.36 11.69 -6.72
C THR A 167 13.04 11.66 -7.48
N GLY A 168 13.07 11.70 -8.82
CA GLY A 168 11.84 11.76 -9.60
C GLY A 168 11.89 10.99 -10.91
N ARG A 169 10.70 10.61 -11.40
CA ARG A 169 10.52 10.00 -12.71
C ARG A 169 9.35 10.63 -13.46
N LEU A 170 9.61 11.02 -14.70
CA LEU A 170 8.59 11.47 -15.64
C LEU A 170 8.06 10.28 -16.45
N MET A 171 6.73 10.15 -16.49
CA MET A 171 6.03 9.12 -17.23
C MET A 171 5.10 9.78 -18.26
N PHE A 172 5.16 9.31 -19.49
CA PHE A 172 4.34 9.81 -20.60
C PHE A 172 3.42 8.68 -21.06
N MET A 173 2.13 8.77 -20.76
CA MET A 173 1.11 7.79 -21.12
C MET A 173 0.10 8.43 -22.07
N GLY A 174 0.44 8.46 -23.36
CA GLY A 174 -0.39 9.12 -24.38
C GLY A 174 -0.48 10.63 -24.15
N LYS A 175 -1.69 11.12 -23.82
CA LYS A 175 -1.94 12.53 -23.49
C LYS A 175 -1.66 12.87 -22.02
N ILE A 176 -1.55 11.85 -21.16
CA ILE A 176 -1.35 12.01 -19.72
C ILE A 176 0.15 12.09 -19.45
N ILE A 177 0.56 13.13 -18.72
CA ILE A 177 1.94 13.30 -18.27
C ILE A 177 1.93 13.25 -16.75
N LEU A 178 2.71 12.32 -16.19
CA LEU A 178 2.83 12.14 -14.75
C LEU A 178 4.26 12.42 -14.30
N ILE A 179 4.41 13.11 -13.17
CA ILE A 179 5.68 13.25 -12.46
C ILE A 179 5.55 12.55 -11.13
N LEU A 180 6.34 11.48 -10.93
CA LEU A 180 6.56 10.88 -9.63
C LEU A 180 7.74 11.59 -8.97
N LEU A 181 7.56 12.07 -7.75
CA LEU A 181 8.61 12.68 -6.94
C LEU A 181 8.67 11.98 -5.58
N GLN A 182 9.88 11.73 -5.11
CA GLN A 182 10.21 11.07 -3.86
C GLN A 182 11.31 11.89 -3.16
N GLY A 183 11.12 12.18 -1.88
CA GLY A 183 12.11 12.93 -1.09
C GLY A 183 11.51 13.48 0.18
N ASP A 184 12.17 14.45 0.81
CA ASP A 184 11.74 14.95 2.11
C ASP A 184 10.36 15.65 2.04
N ARG A 185 9.48 15.41 3.03
CA ARG A 185 8.16 16.04 3.13
C ARG A 185 8.24 17.57 3.07
N ASN A 186 9.25 18.18 3.68
CA ASN A 186 9.44 19.64 3.70
C ASN A 186 9.86 20.19 2.33
N ASN A 187 10.48 19.35 1.50
CA ASN A 187 10.94 19.72 0.17
C ASN A 187 9.86 19.47 -0.91
N ILE A 188 8.87 18.61 -0.63
CA ILE A 188 7.76 18.32 -1.55
C ILE A 188 6.53 19.19 -1.27
N LYS A 189 6.25 19.50 0.00
CA LYS A 189 5.05 20.26 0.38
C LYS A 189 5.45 21.51 1.16
N VAL A 190 5.16 22.68 0.60
CA VAL A 190 5.33 23.95 1.30
C VAL A 190 4.40 23.96 2.52
N PRO A 191 4.90 24.12 3.75
CA PRO A 191 4.04 24.29 4.91
C PRO A 191 3.21 25.57 4.70
N LYS A 192 1.88 25.46 4.81
CA LYS A 192 1.02 26.64 4.79
C LYS A 192 1.27 27.42 6.09
N SER A 193 1.88 28.61 5.98
CA SER A 193 1.91 29.62 7.05
C SER A 193 0.52 30.22 7.25
#